data_AF-A0A926ZR73-F1
#
_entry.id   AF-A0A926ZR73-F1
#
_cell.length_a   1.000
_cell.length_b   1.000
_cell.length_c   1.000
_cell.angle_alpha   90.00
_cell.angle_beta   90.00
_cell.angle_gamma   90.00
#
_symmetry.space_group_name_H-M   'P 1'
#
loop_
_entity.id
_entity.type
_entity.pdbx_description
1 polymer ?
#
loop_
_entity_poly.entity_id
_entity_poly.type
_entity_poly.pdbx_seq_one_letter_code
_entity_poly.pdbx_strand_id
1 'polypeptide(L)'
;MKPGYIYLIHSVGTYRYKIGLTVAPRTPEDRLKELNSRQSPYPLKLIHYVFVADVYKVEKEIHQACKSFNVYREWFEFAKNAYLQQVIQLMERSNVAQRPNKNSQGSGQYQNKINLSLPIIPRDIERVSQEREEIPKYLISRRYEPHNPLRQGIVGEKNKNKKIKKRKPTVLGKVFNNNFLFLVAIVICIILFLYVVSILI
;
A
#
# COMPACT_ATOMS: atom_id res chain seq x y z
N MET A 1 -23.68 -4.54 -3.59
CA MET A 1 -23.06 -3.22 -3.82
C MET A 1 -22.55 -2.66 -2.51
N LYS A 2 -21.25 -2.35 -2.40
CA LYS A 2 -20.69 -1.66 -1.22
C LYS A 2 -19.94 -0.40 -1.65
N PRO A 3 -20.31 0.78 -1.12
CA PRO A 3 -19.62 2.00 -1.47
C PRO A 3 -18.24 2.06 -0.79
N GLY A 4 -17.30 2.69 -1.45
CA GLY A 4 -15.93 2.76 -0.97
C GLY A 4 -15.01 3.50 -1.91
N TYR A 5 -13.72 3.37 -1.67
CA TYR A 5 -12.69 4.02 -2.45
C TYR A 5 -11.85 2.98 -3.19
N ILE A 6 -11.53 3.28 -4.45
CA ILE A 6 -10.42 2.67 -5.17
C ILE A 6 -9.22 3.60 -5.03
N TYR A 7 -8.06 3.06 -4.69
CA TYR A 7 -6.84 3.85 -4.53
C TYR A 7 -5.70 3.28 -5.36
N LEU A 8 -4.77 4.18 -5.67
CA LEU A 8 -3.52 3.91 -6.36
C LEU A 8 -2.36 4.36 -5.46
N ILE A 9 -1.54 3.40 -5.06
CA ILE A 9 -0.38 3.63 -4.18
C ILE A 9 0.89 3.31 -4.93
N HIS A 10 1.91 4.17 -4.81
CA HIS A 10 3.23 3.95 -5.36
C HIS A 10 4.20 3.47 -4.27
N SER A 11 5.00 2.47 -4.60
CA SER A 11 6.15 2.05 -3.80
C SER A 11 7.36 2.89 -4.19
N VAL A 12 7.70 3.87 -3.36
CA VAL A 12 8.75 4.87 -3.64
C VAL A 12 10.10 4.18 -3.81
N GLY A 13 10.86 4.59 -4.83
CA GLY A 13 12.13 3.97 -5.22
C GLY A 13 11.97 2.73 -6.10
N THR A 14 10.76 2.47 -6.61
CA THR A 14 10.46 1.39 -7.57
C THR A 14 9.49 1.89 -8.64
N TYR A 15 9.26 1.11 -9.70
CA TYR A 15 8.18 1.35 -10.67
C TYR A 15 6.88 0.61 -10.34
N ARG A 16 6.71 0.18 -9.09
CA ARG A 16 5.57 -0.63 -8.66
C ARG A 16 4.46 0.20 -8.06
N TYR A 17 3.26 -0.07 -8.54
CA TYR A 17 2.03 0.56 -8.12
C TYR A 17 1.04 -0.49 -7.64
N LYS A 18 0.29 -0.17 -6.61
CA LYS A 18 -0.78 -1.01 -6.06
C LYS A 18 -2.13 -0.36 -6.36
N ILE A 19 -3.01 -1.12 -6.99
CA ILE A 19 -4.41 -0.75 -7.14
C ILE A 19 -5.18 -1.56 -6.10
N GLY A 20 -5.82 -0.88 -5.16
CA GLY A 20 -6.58 -1.56 -4.11
C GLY A 20 -7.85 -0.82 -3.75
N LEU A 21 -8.57 -1.35 -2.76
CA LEU A 21 -9.83 -0.80 -2.31
C LEU A 21 -9.92 -0.67 -0.79
N THR A 22 -10.85 0.19 -0.35
CA THR A 22 -11.34 0.25 1.03
C THR A 22 -12.85 0.53 1.02
N VAL A 23 -13.58 -0.09 1.94
CA VAL A 23 -15.04 0.11 2.07
C VAL A 23 -15.29 1.28 3.03
N ALA A 24 -16.21 2.18 2.69
CA ALA A 24 -16.56 3.30 3.55
C ALA A 24 -17.08 2.82 4.93
N PRO A 25 -16.83 3.56 6.03
CA PRO A 25 -16.28 4.94 6.10
C PRO A 25 -14.75 5.02 6.07
N ARG A 26 -14.07 3.89 5.97
CA ARG A 26 -12.61 3.82 6.03
C ARG A 26 -11.96 4.46 4.79
N THR A 27 -10.97 5.32 5.01
CA THR A 27 -10.33 6.12 3.96
C THR A 27 -9.07 5.47 3.37
N PRO A 28 -8.66 5.84 2.14
CA PRO A 28 -7.37 5.45 1.56
C PRO A 28 -6.17 5.81 2.43
N GLU A 29 -6.23 6.95 3.12
CA GLU A 29 -5.17 7.44 4.00
C GLU A 29 -4.97 6.54 5.23
N ASP A 30 -6.08 6.06 5.83
CA ASP A 30 -6.03 5.10 6.93
C ASP A 30 -5.40 3.78 6.48
N ARG A 31 -5.74 3.34 5.26
CA ARG A 31 -5.13 2.15 4.65
C ARG A 31 -3.65 2.35 4.34
N LEU A 32 -3.25 3.52 3.84
CA LEU A 32 -1.85 3.84 3.57
C LEU A 32 -1.01 3.77 4.85
N LYS A 33 -1.51 4.36 5.96
CA LYS A 33 -0.83 4.32 7.26
C LYS A 33 -0.58 2.90 7.74
N GLU A 34 -1.58 2.02 7.66
CA GLU A 34 -1.43 0.60 8.02
C GLU A 34 -0.39 -0.11 7.14
N LEU A 35 -0.47 0.07 5.82
CA LEU A 35 0.45 -0.58 4.89
C LEU A 35 1.89 -0.16 5.12
N ASN A 36 2.13 1.15 5.33
CA ASN A 36 3.45 1.69 5.66
C ASN A 36 3.98 1.21 7.02
N SER A 37 3.09 0.93 7.98
CA SER A 37 3.54 0.54 9.33
C SER A 37 4.09 -0.89 9.40
N ARG A 38 3.60 -1.82 8.58
CA ARG A 38 3.83 -3.26 8.79
C ARG A 38 4.06 -4.10 7.53
N GLN A 39 3.74 -3.61 6.33
CA GLN A 39 3.52 -4.50 5.17
C GLN A 39 4.41 -4.21 3.96
N SER A 40 5.17 -3.12 3.93
CA SER A 40 6.03 -2.77 2.79
C SER A 40 7.50 -2.61 3.19
N PRO A 41 8.46 -3.14 2.40
CA PRO A 41 9.88 -2.84 2.58
C PRO A 41 10.25 -1.43 2.08
N TYR A 42 9.43 -0.83 1.23
CA TYR A 42 9.61 0.52 0.68
C TYR A 42 8.55 1.49 1.23
N PRO A 43 8.87 2.79 1.39
CA PRO A 43 7.88 3.80 1.68
C PRO A 43 6.79 3.84 0.61
N LEU A 44 5.54 3.89 1.04
CA LEU A 44 4.38 3.96 0.15
C LEU A 44 3.83 5.39 0.12
N LYS A 45 3.45 5.84 -1.08
CA LYS A 45 2.80 7.13 -1.32
C LYS A 45 1.46 6.92 -2.00
N LEU A 46 0.39 7.51 -1.45
CA LEU A 46 -0.89 7.57 -2.14
C LEU A 46 -0.77 8.54 -3.33
N ILE A 47 -1.05 8.05 -4.52
CA ILE A 47 -0.97 8.83 -5.77
C ILE A 47 -2.33 9.38 -6.13
N HIS A 48 -3.37 8.56 -6.05
CA HIS A 48 -4.70 8.92 -6.47
C HIS A 48 -5.76 8.01 -5.82
N TYR A 49 -7.00 8.49 -5.73
CA TYR A 49 -8.14 7.68 -5.31
C TYR A 49 -9.45 8.27 -5.84
N VAL A 50 -10.46 7.40 -5.97
CA VAL A 50 -11.82 7.77 -6.36
C VAL A 50 -12.84 7.08 -5.47
N PHE A 51 -13.97 7.73 -5.21
CA PHE A 51 -15.10 7.14 -4.49
C PHE A 51 -16.07 6.50 -5.50
N VAL A 52 -16.58 5.31 -5.19
CA VAL A 52 -17.49 4.55 -6.06
C VAL A 52 -18.57 3.87 -5.22
N ALA A 53 -19.74 3.60 -5.83
CA ALA A 53 -20.87 2.96 -5.16
C ALA A 53 -20.72 1.43 -5.06
N ASP A 54 -20.10 0.78 -6.05
CA ASP A 54 -19.71 -0.64 -5.98
C ASP A 54 -18.20 -0.83 -6.09
N VAL A 55 -17.53 -0.81 -4.93
CA VAL A 55 -16.06 -0.84 -4.89
C VAL A 55 -15.48 -2.17 -5.37
N TYR A 56 -16.14 -3.31 -5.12
CA TYR A 56 -15.62 -4.60 -5.55
C TYR A 56 -15.76 -4.81 -7.06
N LYS A 57 -16.87 -4.34 -7.64
CA LYS A 57 -17.08 -4.41 -9.08
C LYS A 57 -16.03 -3.56 -9.81
N VAL A 58 -15.87 -2.31 -9.40
CA VAL A 58 -14.95 -1.38 -10.06
C VAL A 58 -13.50 -1.83 -9.91
N GLU A 59 -13.08 -2.30 -8.74
CA GLU A 59 -11.71 -2.80 -8.54
C GLU A 59 -11.39 -3.95 -9.51
N LYS A 60 -12.30 -4.92 -9.61
CA LYS A 60 -12.16 -6.07 -10.51
C LYS A 60 -12.07 -5.64 -11.98
N GLU A 61 -12.88 -4.68 -12.40
CA GLU A 61 -12.86 -4.13 -13.76
C GLU A 61 -11.53 -3.44 -14.08
N ILE A 62 -11.02 -2.62 -13.14
CA ILE A 62 -9.74 -1.93 -13.29
C ILE A 62 -8.57 -2.92 -13.31
N HIS A 63 -8.58 -3.93 -12.42
CA HIS A 63 -7.56 -4.98 -12.41
C HIS A 63 -7.55 -5.77 -13.71
N GLN A 64 -8.73 -6.09 -14.25
CA GLN A 64 -8.84 -6.75 -15.54
C GLN A 64 -8.32 -5.88 -16.68
N ALA A 65 -8.59 -4.57 -16.66
CA ALA A 65 -8.05 -3.60 -17.62
C ALA A 65 -6.52 -3.53 -17.57
N CYS A 66 -5.97 -3.57 -16.36
CA CYS A 66 -4.53 -3.44 -16.10
C CYS A 66 -3.82 -4.79 -16.04
N LYS A 67 -4.48 -5.90 -16.41
CA LYS A 67 -3.94 -7.26 -16.29
C LYS A 67 -2.62 -7.41 -17.05
N SER A 68 -2.48 -6.72 -18.18
CA SER A 68 -1.23 -6.66 -18.94
C SER A 68 -0.08 -6.00 -18.17
N PHE A 69 -0.30 -5.26 -17.07
CA PHE A 69 0.78 -4.72 -16.23
C PHE A 69 0.94 -5.42 -14.90
N ASN A 70 0.12 -6.44 -14.64
CA ASN A 70 0.15 -7.14 -13.37
C ASN A 70 1.48 -7.88 -13.20
N VAL A 71 2.14 -7.61 -12.08
CA VAL A 71 3.37 -8.30 -11.66
C VAL A 71 3.03 -9.37 -10.63
N TYR A 72 2.27 -9.00 -9.61
CA TYR A 72 1.86 -9.94 -8.56
C TYR A 72 0.64 -9.45 -7.79
N ARG A 73 -0.44 -10.24 -7.83
CA ARG A 73 -1.71 -9.96 -7.13
C ARG A 73 -2.25 -8.57 -7.47
N GLU A 74 -2.12 -7.62 -6.56
CA GLU A 74 -2.64 -6.25 -6.68
C GLU A 74 -1.55 -5.25 -7.09
N TRP A 75 -0.35 -5.74 -7.45
CA TRP A 75 0.80 -4.92 -7.85
C TRP A 75 1.02 -4.95 -9.35
N PHE A 76 1.24 -3.76 -9.89
CA PHE A 76 1.39 -3.46 -11.31
C PHE A 76 2.66 -2.65 -11.55
N GLU A 77 3.22 -2.74 -12.75
CA GLU A 77 4.42 -2.00 -13.14
C GLU A 77 4.15 -1.17 -14.39
N PHE A 78 4.31 0.15 -14.25
CA PHE A 78 4.03 1.12 -15.31
C PHE A 78 5.34 1.81 -15.70
N ALA A 79 6.05 1.24 -16.68
CA ALA A 79 7.35 1.75 -17.12
C ALA A 79 7.28 3.15 -17.74
N LYS A 80 6.12 3.54 -18.30
CA LYS A 80 5.90 4.86 -18.89
C LYS A 80 4.85 5.63 -18.08
N ASN A 81 5.13 6.90 -17.80
CA ASN A 81 4.19 7.81 -17.14
C ASN A 81 2.84 7.90 -17.86
N ALA A 82 2.81 7.74 -19.19
CA ALA A 82 1.58 7.71 -19.97
C ALA A 82 0.62 6.58 -19.52
N TYR A 83 1.13 5.40 -19.14
CA TYR A 83 0.29 4.29 -18.67
C TYR A 83 -0.30 4.59 -17.29
N LEU A 84 0.48 5.22 -16.40
CA LEU A 84 -0.02 5.68 -15.11
C LEU A 84 -1.19 6.66 -15.28
N GLN A 85 -1.06 7.62 -16.20
CA GLN A 85 -2.13 8.58 -16.50
C GLN A 85 -3.38 7.90 -17.06
N GLN A 86 -3.24 6.88 -17.92
CA GLN A 86 -4.37 6.10 -18.43
C GLN A 86 -5.12 5.36 -17.31
N VAL A 87 -4.40 4.83 -16.31
CA VAL A 87 -5.01 4.18 -15.14
C VAL A 87 -5.78 5.18 -14.29
N ILE A 88 -5.23 6.39 -14.06
CA ILE A 88 -5.93 7.46 -13.34
C ILE A 88 -7.21 7.86 -14.08
N GLN A 89 -7.14 8.08 -15.40
CA GLN A 89 -8.31 8.39 -16.21
C GLN A 89 -9.36 7.26 -16.16
N LEU A 90 -8.92 6.01 -16.15
CA LEU A 90 -9.81 4.86 -16.00
C LEU A 90 -10.52 4.88 -14.65
N MET A 91 -9.81 5.15 -13.55
CA MET A 91 -10.40 5.29 -12.22
C MET A 91 -11.48 6.38 -12.19
N GLU A 92 -11.20 7.54 -12.78
CA GLU A 92 -12.13 8.68 -12.80
C GLU A 92 -13.40 8.38 -13.62
N ARG A 93 -13.28 7.70 -14.77
CA ARG A 93 -14.45 7.30 -15.57
C ARG A 93 -15.39 6.38 -14.79
N SER A 94 -14.83 5.46 -14.00
CA SER A 94 -15.61 4.54 -13.16
C SER A 94 -16.36 5.25 -12.02
N ASN A 95 -15.86 6.41 -11.57
CA ASN A 95 -16.54 7.27 -10.60
C ASN A 95 -17.75 7.99 -11.22
N VAL A 96 -17.57 8.59 -12.40
CA VAL A 96 -18.63 9.35 -13.08
C VAL A 96 -19.80 8.45 -13.50
N ALA A 97 -19.54 7.25 -14.00
CA ALA A 97 -20.57 6.31 -14.47
C ALA A 97 -21.56 5.85 -13.37
N GLN A 98 -21.23 6.06 -12.09
CA GLN A 98 -22.07 5.63 -10.96
C GLN A 98 -22.86 6.77 -10.29
N ARG A 99 -22.72 8.01 -10.76
CA ARG A 99 -23.60 9.09 -10.29
C ARG A 99 -24.97 8.92 -10.96
N PRO A 100 -26.05 8.68 -10.20
CA PRO A 100 -27.39 8.62 -10.79
C PRO A 100 -27.67 10.00 -11.42
N ASN A 101 -27.87 10.01 -12.73
CA ASN A 101 -28.24 11.22 -13.45
C ASN A 101 -29.67 11.61 -13.00
N LYS A 102 -29.78 12.54 -12.04
CA LYS A 102 -31.07 12.98 -11.48
C LYS A 102 -31.99 13.66 -12.49
N ASN A 103 -31.51 13.91 -13.73
CA ASN A 103 -32.27 14.56 -14.79
C ASN A 103 -32.86 13.58 -15.84
N SER A 104 -32.86 12.27 -15.59
CA SER A 104 -33.44 11.29 -16.52
C SER A 104 -34.80 10.77 -16.02
N GLN A 105 -35.82 11.62 -16.09
CA GLN A 105 -37.22 11.16 -16.12
C GLN A 105 -37.55 10.73 -17.55
N GLY A 106 -37.86 9.44 -17.75
CA GLY A 106 -38.41 8.95 -19.01
C GLY A 106 -37.90 7.58 -19.44
N SER A 107 -38.69 6.55 -19.12
CA SER A 107 -38.88 5.28 -19.84
C SER A 107 -37.74 4.67 -20.66
N GLY A 108 -37.32 3.47 -20.28
CA GLY A 108 -36.71 2.51 -21.20
C GLY A 108 -35.62 1.69 -20.55
N GLN A 109 -35.84 0.38 -20.43
CA GLN A 109 -34.83 -0.61 -20.06
C GLN A 109 -33.71 -0.62 -21.12
N TYR A 110 -32.77 0.32 -21.03
CA TYR A 110 -31.46 0.16 -21.61
C TYR A 110 -30.54 -0.25 -20.48
N GLN A 111 -30.26 -1.55 -20.40
CA GLN A 111 -28.96 -1.99 -19.93
C GLN A 111 -27.95 -1.37 -20.90
N ASN A 112 -27.50 -0.15 -20.60
CA ASN A 112 -26.26 0.39 -21.11
C ASN A 112 -25.17 -0.54 -20.59
N LYS A 113 -24.98 -1.64 -21.30
CA LYS A 113 -23.72 -2.33 -21.42
C LYS A 113 -22.81 -1.29 -22.04
N ILE A 114 -22.32 -0.37 -21.21
CA ILE A 114 -21.23 0.50 -21.58
C ILE A 114 -20.18 -0.50 -22.02
N ASN A 115 -19.95 -0.56 -23.33
CA ASN A 115 -18.79 -1.23 -23.87
C ASN A 115 -17.62 -0.43 -23.32
N LEU A 116 -17.25 -0.74 -22.07
CA LEU A 116 -15.98 -0.42 -21.47
C LEU A 116 -14.99 -1.32 -22.22
N SER A 117 -14.86 -1.12 -23.53
CA SER A 117 -13.70 -1.54 -24.28
C SER A 117 -12.58 -0.66 -23.76
N LEU A 118 -12.10 -1.06 -22.59
CA LEU A 118 -10.94 -0.51 -21.94
C LEU A 118 -9.84 -0.52 -23.00
N PRO A 119 -9.16 0.61 -23.26
CA PRO A 119 -8.00 0.56 -24.13
C PRO A 119 -7.09 -0.53 -23.57
N ILE A 120 -6.90 -1.61 -24.33
CA ILE A 120 -5.98 -2.67 -23.94
C ILE A 120 -4.64 -1.99 -23.98
N ILE A 121 -4.12 -1.67 -22.80
CA ILE A 121 -2.86 -0.95 -22.72
C ILE A 121 -1.77 -1.97 -23.06
N PRO A 122 -1.07 -1.84 -24.21
CA PRO A 122 -0.09 -2.82 -24.62
C PRO A 122 1.06 -2.83 -23.62
N ARG A 123 1.51 -4.03 -23.22
CA ARG A 123 2.76 -4.15 -22.47
C ARG A 123 3.89 -3.87 -23.46
N ASP A 124 4.70 -2.85 -23.22
CA ASP A 124 5.98 -2.71 -23.91
C ASP A 124 6.92 -3.81 -23.39
N ILE A 125 7.03 -4.91 -24.12
CA ILE A 125 7.76 -6.11 -23.70
C ILE A 125 9.28 -5.87 -23.66
N GLU A 126 9.81 -4.94 -24.45
CA GLU A 126 11.25 -4.81 -24.70
C GLU A 126 12.11 -4.24 -23.55
N ARG A 127 11.54 -3.53 -22.56
CA ARG A 127 12.35 -2.91 -21.48
C ARG A 127 12.45 -3.69 -20.18
N VAL A 128 11.54 -4.63 -19.91
CA VAL A 128 11.45 -5.32 -18.61
C VAL A 128 12.64 -6.26 -18.37
N SER A 129 13.34 -6.68 -19.42
CA SER A 129 14.51 -7.55 -19.34
C SER A 129 15.79 -6.84 -18.92
N GLN A 130 15.95 -5.54 -19.19
CA GLN A 130 17.21 -4.82 -18.96
C GLN A 130 17.26 -4.12 -17.59
N GLU A 131 16.13 -3.64 -17.06
CA GLU A 131 16.10 -2.85 -15.80
C GLU A 131 16.05 -3.71 -14.53
N ARG A 132 15.91 -5.05 -14.66
CA ARG A 132 15.93 -5.98 -13.52
C ARG A 132 17.30 -6.11 -12.84
N GLU A 133 18.37 -5.65 -13.49
CA GLU A 133 19.74 -5.82 -12.98
C GLU A 133 20.20 -4.71 -12.02
N GLU A 134 19.49 -3.59 -11.92
CA GLU A 134 19.94 -2.41 -11.16
C GLU A 134 19.09 -2.08 -9.93
N ILE A 135 18.60 -3.08 -9.19
CA ILE A 135 18.18 -2.79 -7.80
C ILE A 135 19.47 -2.63 -6.97
N PRO A 136 19.74 -1.46 -6.37
CA PRO A 136 20.95 -1.29 -5.58
C PRO A 136 20.98 -2.32 -4.45
N LYS A 137 22.04 -3.14 -4.42
CA LYS A 137 22.21 -4.25 -3.44
C LYS A 137 21.97 -3.81 -1.99
N TYR A 138 22.20 -2.54 -1.66
CA TYR A 138 22.00 -1.98 -0.32
C TYR A 138 20.52 -1.87 0.11
N LEU A 139 19.57 -1.84 -0.83
CA LEU A 139 18.14 -1.86 -0.51
C LEU A 139 17.63 -3.28 -0.20
N ILE A 140 18.33 -4.31 -0.71
CA ILE A 140 18.02 -5.74 -0.48
C ILE A 140 18.65 -6.22 0.85
N SER A 141 19.83 -5.72 1.20
CA SER A 141 20.61 -6.22 2.35
C SER A 141 20.06 -5.86 3.74
N ARG A 142 19.11 -4.92 3.87
CA ARG A 142 18.53 -4.56 5.18
C ARG A 142 17.48 -5.53 5.73
N ARG A 143 17.08 -6.60 5.00
CA ARG A 143 15.98 -7.46 5.48
C ARG A 143 16.00 -8.93 5.04
N TYR A 144 17.16 -9.50 4.75
CA TYR A 144 17.33 -10.95 4.62
C TYR A 144 18.37 -11.46 5.63
N GLU A 145 18.02 -11.43 6.90
CA GLU A 145 18.49 -12.46 7.82
C GLU A 145 17.49 -13.62 7.68
N PRO A 146 17.85 -14.76 7.08
CA PRO A 146 16.95 -15.88 6.96
C PRO A 146 16.70 -16.43 8.37
N HIS A 147 15.50 -16.18 8.92
CA HIS A 147 15.00 -16.98 10.02
C HIS A 147 14.86 -18.42 9.53
N ASN A 148 15.88 -19.23 9.81
CA ASN A 148 15.96 -20.65 9.53
C ASN A 148 15.06 -21.40 10.51
N PRO A 149 13.88 -21.93 10.12
CA PRO A 149 13.18 -22.90 10.94
C PRO A 149 13.68 -24.28 10.50
N LEU A 150 14.73 -24.78 11.15
CA LEU A 150 15.05 -26.20 11.12
C LEU A 150 13.87 -26.97 11.74
N ARG A 151 12.89 -27.31 10.91
CA ARG A 151 11.85 -28.28 11.21
C ARG A 151 12.27 -29.60 10.57
N GLN A 152 13.28 -30.24 11.15
CA GLN A 152 13.49 -31.66 10.94
C GLN A 152 12.42 -32.41 11.75
N GLY A 153 11.62 -33.20 11.04
CA GLY A 153 10.64 -34.08 11.65
C GLY A 153 11.35 -35.10 12.54
N ILE A 154 10.76 -35.35 13.72
CA ILE A 154 11.16 -36.46 14.56
C ILE A 154 9.93 -37.36 14.70
N VAL A 155 10.06 -38.49 14.00
CA VAL A 155 9.37 -39.76 14.21
C VAL A 155 9.39 -40.11 15.70
N GLY A 156 8.28 -40.63 16.20
CA GLY A 156 8.05 -40.81 17.62
C GLY A 156 9.02 -41.77 18.31
N GLU A 157 9.31 -41.48 19.57
CA GLU A 157 9.77 -42.48 20.52
C GLU A 157 9.42 -42.08 21.97
N LYS A 158 9.01 -43.09 22.74
CA LYS A 158 8.53 -43.01 24.12
C LYS A 158 9.71 -42.78 25.09
N ASN A 159 9.52 -41.95 26.11
CA ASN A 159 9.75 -42.24 27.56
C ASN A 159 10.27 -41.08 28.43
N LYS A 160 9.65 -41.00 29.62
CA LYS A 160 10.19 -40.72 30.96
C LYS A 160 10.67 -39.29 31.35
N ASN A 161 9.91 -38.73 32.29
CA ASN A 161 10.33 -37.99 33.50
C ASN A 161 11.57 -37.07 33.42
N LYS A 162 11.37 -35.74 33.48
CA LYS A 162 12.18 -34.87 34.37
C LYS A 162 11.68 -33.42 34.49
N LYS A 163 11.42 -33.05 35.75
CA LYS A 163 11.74 -31.79 36.47
C LYS A 163 11.44 -30.44 35.78
N ILE A 164 10.44 -29.77 36.35
CA ILE A 164 10.14 -28.34 36.24
C ILE A 164 11.39 -27.52 36.60
N LYS A 165 11.94 -26.78 35.63
CA LYS A 165 12.97 -25.76 35.85
C LYS A 165 12.33 -24.36 35.84
N LYS A 166 12.64 -23.60 36.89
CA LYS A 166 12.21 -22.23 37.20
C LYS A 166 12.48 -21.27 36.01
N ARG A 167 11.46 -20.49 35.63
CA ARG A 167 11.56 -19.40 34.65
C ARG A 167 12.40 -18.26 35.25
N LYS A 168 13.37 -17.75 34.48
CA LYS A 168 14.08 -16.49 34.74
C LYS A 168 13.32 -15.31 34.10
N PRO A 169 13.43 -14.10 34.65
CA PRO A 169 12.57 -12.97 34.29
C PRO A 169 12.86 -12.42 32.90
N THR A 170 11.77 -12.01 32.25
CA THR A 170 11.70 -11.29 30.98
C THR A 170 12.42 -9.94 31.10
N VAL A 171 13.49 -9.75 30.34
CA VAL A 171 14.09 -8.41 30.17
C VAL A 171 13.19 -7.63 29.21
N LEU A 172 12.40 -6.73 29.78
CA LEU A 172 11.55 -5.79 29.07
C LEU A 172 12.44 -4.72 28.42
N GLY A 173 12.88 -4.97 27.19
CA GLY A 173 13.53 -3.95 26.37
C GLY A 173 12.54 -2.82 26.07
N LYS A 174 12.64 -1.72 26.82
CA LYS A 174 11.93 -0.48 26.52
C LYS A 174 12.43 0.05 25.18
N VAL A 175 11.63 -0.13 24.14
CA VAL A 175 11.77 0.59 22.88
C VAL A 175 11.44 2.05 23.18
N PHE A 176 12.46 2.89 23.31
CA PHE A 176 12.27 4.33 23.42
C PHE A 176 11.76 4.84 22.07
N ASN A 177 10.52 5.33 22.05
CA ASN A 177 9.93 5.93 20.86
C ASN A 177 10.70 7.23 20.53
N ASN A 178 11.25 7.33 19.32
CA ASN A 178 11.97 8.52 18.83
C ASN A 178 11.14 9.82 18.94
N ASN A 179 9.82 9.71 19.04
CA ASN A 179 8.90 10.84 19.26
C ASN A 179 9.14 11.53 20.61
N PHE A 180 9.56 10.81 21.65
CA PHE A 180 9.85 11.40 22.96
C PHE A 180 11.12 12.26 22.92
N LEU A 181 12.17 11.78 22.25
CA LEU A 181 13.42 12.52 22.08
C LEU A 181 13.19 13.81 21.27
N PHE A 182 12.34 13.74 20.24
CA PHE A 182 11.96 14.90 19.43
C PHE A 182 11.19 15.96 20.24
N LEU A 183 10.27 15.53 21.12
CA LEU A 183 9.53 16.44 21.99
C LEU A 183 10.46 17.16 22.98
N VAL A 184 11.41 16.43 23.58
CA VAL A 184 12.40 16.99 24.51
C VAL A 184 13.28 18.02 23.79
N ALA A 185 13.70 17.75 22.55
CA ALA A 185 14.48 18.70 21.76
C ALA A 185 13.72 20.01 21.48
N ILE A 186 12.43 19.93 21.14
CA ILE A 186 11.59 21.13 20.90
C ILE A 186 11.48 21.97 22.18
N VAL A 187 11.25 21.34 23.33
CA VAL A 187 11.13 22.06 24.61
C VAL A 187 12.44 22.79 24.95
N ILE A 188 13.60 22.16 24.74
CA ILE A 188 14.91 22.79 24.95
C ILE A 188 15.10 23.98 24.00
N CYS A 189 14.74 23.86 22.72
CA CYS A 189 14.83 24.96 21.76
C CYS A 189 13.97 26.17 22.17
N ILE A 190 12.75 25.94 22.68
CA ILE A 190 11.87 27.02 23.16
C ILE A 190 12.47 27.72 24.37
N ILE A 191 13.01 26.97 25.34
CA ILE A 191 13.65 27.54 26.54
C ILE A 191 14.85 28.40 26.14
N LEU A 192 15.70 27.91 25.24
CA LEU A 192 16.86 28.66 24.75
C LEU A 192 16.44 29.93 24.00
N PHE A 193 15.38 29.86 23.19
CA PHE A 193 14.86 31.03 22.48
C PHE A 193 14.36 32.10 23.45
N LEU A 194 13.57 31.72 24.46
CA LEU A 194 13.09 32.65 25.48
C LEU A 194 14.24 33.27 26.28
N TYR A 195 15.27 32.49 26.60
CA TYR A 195 16.45 32.98 27.29
C TYR A 195 17.20 34.05 26.49
N VAL A 196 17.37 33.85 25.17
CA VAL A 196 18.01 34.84 24.29
C VAL A 196 17.17 36.12 24.19
N VAL A 197 15.85 36.00 24.07
CA VAL A 197 14.94 37.17 24.03
C VAL A 197 15.03 37.98 25.32
N SER A 198 15.12 37.34 26.49
CA SER A 198 15.27 38.02 27.78
C SER A 198 16.60 38.76 27.95
N ILE A 199 17.65 38.39 27.22
CA ILE A 199 18.94 39.11 27.24
C ILE A 199 18.89 40.34 26.31
N LEU A 200 18.04 40.30 25.29
CA LEU A 200 17.97 41.34 24.27
C LEU A 200 17.06 42.53 24.64
N ILE A 201 16.24 42.38 25.68
CA ILE A 201 15.33 43.39 26.25
C ILE A 201 15.99 44.01 27.47
#